data_AF-A0A524A0Y2-F1
#
_entry.id   AF-A0A524A0Y2-F1
#
_cell.length_a   1.000
_cell.length_b   1.000
_cell.length_c   1.000
_cell.angle_alpha   90.00
_cell.angle_beta   90.00
_cell.angle_gamma   90.00
#
_symmetry.space_group_name_H-M   'P 1'
#
loop_
_entity.id
_entity.type
_entity.pdbx_description
1 polymer ?
#
loop_
_entity_poly.entity_id
_entity_poly.type
_entity_poly.pdbx_seq_one_letter_code
_entity_poly.pdbx_strand_id
1 'polypeptide(L)'
;WTVTGISLVDEKNKRVFFTARKDKTTETHLFQVELNGAGFKRLTKGSGTHRVFLSPEGSYFIDRFSNIHTPSRQDLYQIDGTFLRNIEESRTSLMEEYTIGKKELFSVPTEDGWTLPAYWILPPDFDENKKYPVLFTIYSGPGSSRVSNSFPSLSSLYAAQEGIIIFSVDHRGSGHFGKKGMSLMHRNLGKWEMHDLIEAVKWLHKKPFVDKKKIGITGGSYGGYTTCLALTYGADYFTHGYARSSVTDWKLYDTVYTERYMDRPSENKEGYEFGSVMTHADKFKGILFLSHGVMDDNVHMQNSVQLIDKLIDLGKKFEFMLYPDQRHSFRDKKRTHSNRHYVDFWFKNFLNR
;
A
#
# COMPACT_ATOMS: atom_id res chain seq x y z
N TRP A 1 19.50 7.59 -0.71
CA TRP A 1 18.63 6.77 -1.57
C TRP A 1 18.81 5.30 -1.20
N THR A 2 17.92 4.41 -1.63
CA THR A 2 17.86 3.02 -1.13
C THR A 2 18.05 2.02 -2.27
N VAL A 3 18.96 1.06 -2.08
CA VAL A 3 19.03 -0.16 -2.92
C VAL A 3 17.85 -1.05 -2.57
N THR A 4 17.07 -1.47 -3.56
CA THR A 4 15.87 -2.30 -3.38
C THR A 4 16.11 -3.78 -3.61
N GLY A 5 17.22 -4.14 -4.24
CA GLY A 5 17.63 -5.54 -4.40
C GLY A 5 18.88 -5.67 -5.25
N ILE A 6 19.69 -6.68 -4.95
CA ILE A 6 20.81 -7.10 -5.80
C ILE A 6 20.24 -8.03 -6.86
N SER A 7 20.46 -7.69 -8.13
CA SER A 7 19.94 -8.45 -9.26
C SER A 7 20.94 -9.48 -9.78
N LEU A 8 22.25 -9.15 -9.77
CA LEU A 8 23.34 -10.07 -10.12
C LEU A 8 24.67 -9.54 -9.56
N VAL A 9 25.51 -10.45 -9.07
CA VAL A 9 26.94 -10.20 -8.81
C VAL A 9 27.73 -10.95 -9.88
N ASP A 10 28.34 -10.21 -10.80
CA ASP A 10 29.19 -10.74 -11.87
C ASP A 10 30.66 -10.66 -11.42
N GLU A 11 31.12 -11.72 -10.75
CA GLU A 11 32.48 -11.79 -10.21
C GLU A 11 33.54 -11.82 -11.32
N LYS A 12 33.22 -12.47 -12.44
CA LYS A 12 34.13 -12.61 -13.60
C LYS A 12 34.49 -11.25 -14.18
N ASN A 13 33.49 -10.37 -14.38
CA ASN A 13 33.71 -9.02 -14.89
C ASN A 13 33.87 -7.97 -13.78
N LYS A 14 33.81 -8.38 -12.51
CA LYS A 14 33.92 -7.54 -11.30
C LYS A 14 32.87 -6.43 -11.25
N ARG A 15 31.59 -6.77 -11.47
CA ARG A 15 30.47 -5.82 -11.48
C ARG A 15 29.28 -6.31 -10.69
N VAL A 16 28.47 -5.39 -10.19
CA VAL A 16 27.21 -5.66 -9.50
C VAL A 16 26.09 -4.91 -10.21
N PHE A 17 25.00 -5.62 -10.46
CA PHE A 17 23.74 -5.10 -10.96
C PHE A 17 22.72 -5.07 -9.83
N PHE A 18 22.06 -3.94 -9.64
CA PHE A 18 21.13 -3.77 -8.54
C PHE A 18 20.02 -2.79 -8.88
N THR A 19 18.87 -2.98 -8.26
CA THR A 19 17.75 -2.05 -8.35
C THR A 19 17.81 -1.03 -7.23
N ALA A 20 17.43 0.22 -7.50
CA ALA A 20 17.40 1.26 -6.49
C ALA A 20 16.38 2.36 -6.79
N ARG A 21 16.05 3.11 -5.73
CA ARG A 21 15.22 4.31 -5.72
C ARG A 21 16.08 5.56 -5.59
N LYS A 22 16.90 5.83 -6.61
CA LYS A 22 17.92 6.89 -6.56
C LYS A 22 17.40 8.26 -6.98
N ASP A 23 16.74 8.33 -8.14
CA ASP A 23 16.38 9.61 -8.75
C ASP A 23 15.07 10.16 -8.16
N LYS A 24 14.06 9.29 -8.00
CA LYS A 24 12.85 9.56 -7.22
C LYS A 24 12.53 8.35 -6.37
N THR A 25 12.01 8.55 -5.16
CA THR A 25 11.69 7.45 -4.25
C THR A 25 10.50 6.60 -4.73
N THR A 26 9.68 7.18 -5.60
CA THR A 26 8.53 6.55 -6.26
C THR A 26 8.90 5.80 -7.55
N GLU A 27 10.18 5.80 -7.94
CA GLU A 27 10.68 5.17 -9.16
C GLU A 27 11.75 4.14 -8.78
N THR A 28 11.75 2.99 -9.46
CA THR A 28 12.78 1.95 -9.28
C THR A 28 13.45 1.73 -10.61
N HIS A 29 14.78 1.73 -10.63
CA HIS A 29 15.60 1.58 -11.83
C HIS A 29 16.69 0.53 -11.61
N LEU A 30 17.19 -0.06 -12.71
CA LEU A 30 18.39 -0.90 -12.68
C LEU A 30 19.64 -0.04 -12.82
N PHE A 31 20.63 -0.32 -11.98
CA PHE A 31 21.95 0.28 -11.97
C PHE A 31 23.03 -0.79 -12.05
N GLN A 32 24.22 -0.36 -12.46
CA GLN A 32 25.45 -1.12 -12.44
C GLN A 32 26.52 -0.33 -11.69
N VAL A 33 27.41 -1.03 -10.99
CA VAL A 33 28.68 -0.49 -10.48
C VAL A 33 29.75 -1.58 -10.53
N GLU A 34 31.03 -1.21 -10.68
CA GLU A 34 32.15 -2.14 -10.51
C GLU A 34 32.39 -2.44 -9.03
N LEU A 35 32.99 -3.59 -8.70
CA LEU A 35 33.27 -3.99 -7.30
C LEU A 35 34.23 -3.03 -6.58
N ASN A 36 35.03 -2.25 -7.32
CA ASN A 36 35.88 -1.19 -6.81
C ASN A 36 35.15 0.16 -6.61
N GLY A 37 33.85 0.24 -6.94
CA GLY A 37 33.03 1.45 -6.86
C GLY A 37 33.03 2.34 -8.12
N ALA A 38 33.83 2.03 -9.13
CA ALA A 38 33.87 2.77 -10.38
C ALA A 38 32.70 2.41 -11.31
N GLY A 39 32.54 3.17 -12.40
CA GLY A 39 31.61 2.82 -13.48
C GLY A 39 30.13 2.82 -13.08
N PHE A 40 29.74 3.57 -12.03
CA PHE A 40 28.35 3.67 -11.60
C PHE A 40 27.47 4.28 -12.71
N LYS A 41 26.45 3.55 -13.18
CA LYS A 41 25.50 4.04 -14.19
C LYS A 41 24.12 3.41 -14.06
N ARG A 42 23.09 4.14 -14.52
CA ARG A 42 21.72 3.62 -14.70
C ARG A 42 21.61 2.92 -16.06
N LEU A 43 20.96 1.76 -16.09
CA LEU A 43 20.76 0.97 -17.31
C LEU A 43 19.36 1.14 -17.91
N THR A 44 18.33 1.26 -17.06
CA THR A 44 16.95 1.52 -17.51
C THR A 44 16.75 2.96 -17.98
N LYS A 45 15.86 3.17 -18.95
CA LYS A 45 15.54 4.48 -19.54
C LYS A 45 14.08 4.83 -19.29
N GLY A 46 13.77 6.13 -19.28
CA GLY A 46 12.41 6.62 -19.02
C GLY A 46 12.14 6.80 -17.52
N SER A 47 11.06 7.53 -17.21
CA SER A 47 10.60 7.79 -15.85
C SER A 47 9.44 6.85 -15.53
N GLY A 48 9.55 6.14 -14.40
CA GLY A 48 8.57 5.13 -14.00
C GLY A 48 9.16 4.05 -13.11
N THR A 49 8.44 2.95 -13.00
CA THR A 49 8.84 1.79 -12.21
C THR A 49 9.29 0.68 -13.13
N HIS A 50 10.53 0.25 -12.94
CA HIS A 50 11.17 -0.82 -13.69
C HIS A 50 11.34 -2.04 -12.80
N ARG A 51 10.85 -3.19 -13.28
CA ARG A 51 11.12 -4.50 -12.68
C ARG A 51 11.95 -5.30 -13.67
N VAL A 52 13.22 -5.47 -13.33
CA VAL A 52 14.20 -6.04 -14.25
C VAL A 52 14.57 -7.47 -13.89
N PHE A 53 14.69 -8.31 -14.91
CA PHE A 53 15.14 -9.70 -14.82
C PHE A 53 16.38 -9.86 -15.71
N LEU A 54 17.54 -10.10 -15.10
CA LEU A 54 18.78 -10.35 -15.85
C LEU A 54 18.85 -11.81 -16.32
N SER A 55 19.48 -12.02 -17.48
CA SER A 55 19.97 -13.34 -17.87
C SER A 55 20.99 -13.88 -16.85
N PRO A 56 21.15 -15.20 -16.69
CA PRO A 56 22.08 -15.79 -15.71
C PRO A 56 23.51 -15.22 -15.78
N GLU A 57 24.03 -15.00 -16.99
CA GLU A 57 25.38 -14.46 -17.24
C GLU A 57 25.42 -12.94 -17.42
N GLY A 58 24.33 -12.24 -17.08
CA GLY A 58 24.28 -10.77 -17.14
C GLY A 58 24.49 -10.16 -18.54
N SER A 59 24.28 -10.90 -19.63
CA SER A 59 24.45 -10.38 -21.00
C SER A 59 23.24 -9.60 -21.50
N TYR A 60 22.06 -9.91 -20.97
CA TYR A 60 20.78 -9.31 -21.33
C TYR A 60 19.92 -9.04 -20.10
N PHE A 61 18.92 -8.18 -20.25
CA PHE A 61 17.86 -8.05 -19.27
C PHE A 61 16.50 -7.80 -19.91
N ILE A 62 15.46 -8.34 -19.28
CA ILE A 62 14.06 -7.99 -19.55
C ILE A 62 13.66 -6.91 -18.57
N ASP A 63 13.19 -5.77 -19.08
CA ASP A 63 12.62 -4.70 -18.28
C ASP A 63 11.10 -4.69 -18.41
N ARG A 64 10.42 -4.95 -17.29
CA ARG A 64 8.99 -4.70 -17.17
C ARG A 64 8.79 -3.30 -16.62
N PHE A 65 8.43 -2.38 -17.51
CA PHE A 65 8.24 -0.97 -17.25
C PHE A 65 6.76 -0.60 -17.16
N SER A 66 6.41 0.32 -16.27
CA SER A 66 5.18 1.12 -16.37
C SER A 66 5.37 2.48 -15.71
N ASN A 67 4.49 3.42 -16.02
CA ASN A 67 4.38 4.69 -15.30
C ASN A 67 2.89 5.05 -15.12
N ILE A 68 2.58 6.17 -14.49
CA ILE A 68 1.17 6.54 -14.23
C ILE A 68 0.30 6.72 -15.48
N HIS A 69 0.89 6.88 -16.67
CA HIS A 69 0.19 7.08 -17.95
C HIS A 69 0.31 5.87 -18.89
N THR A 70 1.35 5.06 -18.74
CA THR A 70 1.71 3.98 -19.66
C THR A 70 1.49 2.63 -18.96
N PRO A 71 0.56 1.80 -19.46
CA PRO A 71 0.40 0.41 -19.02
C PRO A 71 1.71 -0.38 -19.12
N SER A 72 1.74 -1.54 -18.48
CA SER A 72 2.94 -2.38 -18.46
C SER A 72 3.43 -2.71 -19.87
N ARG A 73 4.73 -2.57 -20.10
CA ARG A 73 5.43 -3.04 -21.30
C ARG A 73 6.65 -3.86 -20.88
N GLN A 74 6.97 -4.90 -21.64
CA GLN A 74 8.15 -5.73 -21.44
C GLN A 74 9.08 -5.61 -22.64
N ASP A 75 10.29 -5.12 -22.40
CA ASP A 75 11.30 -4.93 -23.44
C ASP A 75 12.57 -5.72 -23.11
N LEU A 76 13.21 -6.24 -24.15
CA LEU A 76 14.50 -6.91 -24.07
C LEU A 76 15.62 -5.93 -24.42
N TYR A 77 16.63 -5.90 -23.56
CA TYR A 77 17.84 -5.09 -23.74
C TYR A 77 19.10 -5.96 -23.64
N GLN A 78 20.14 -5.54 -24.34
CA GLN A 78 21.51 -5.95 -24.01
C GLN A 78 21.95 -5.23 -22.73
N ILE A 79 22.91 -5.81 -21.99
CA ILE A 79 23.32 -5.29 -20.67
C ILE A 79 23.88 -3.86 -20.68
N ASP A 80 24.38 -3.41 -21.83
CA ASP A 80 24.86 -2.04 -22.01
C ASP A 80 23.73 -1.00 -22.12
N GLY A 81 22.47 -1.44 -22.19
CA GLY A 81 21.28 -0.59 -22.33
C GLY A 81 20.79 -0.43 -23.78
N THR A 82 21.37 -1.19 -24.72
CA THR A 82 20.90 -1.25 -26.11
C THR A 82 19.56 -1.97 -26.20
N PHE A 83 18.55 -1.31 -26.77
CA PHE A 83 17.23 -1.91 -26.99
C PHE A 83 17.33 -2.95 -28.11
N LEU A 84 16.77 -4.14 -27.88
CA LEU A 84 16.77 -5.22 -28.86
C LEU A 84 15.39 -5.41 -29.47
N ARG A 85 14.36 -5.61 -28.64
CA ARG A 85 12.96 -5.76 -29.10
C ARG A 85 11.96 -5.59 -27.96
N ASN A 86 10.73 -5.29 -28.33
CA ASN A 86 9.58 -5.46 -27.44
C ASN A 86 9.20 -6.95 -27.36
N ILE A 87 8.85 -7.43 -26.16
CA ILE A 87 8.35 -8.78 -25.91
C ILE A 87 6.82 -8.76 -25.77
N GLU A 88 6.31 -7.82 -24.99
CA GLU A 88 4.89 -7.70 -24.67
C GLU A 88 4.52 -6.23 -24.40
N GLU A 89 3.31 -5.82 -24.76
CA GLU A 89 2.73 -4.54 -24.38
C GLU A 89 1.28 -4.73 -23.93
N SER A 90 0.93 -4.19 -22.76
CA SER A 90 -0.44 -4.25 -22.23
C SER A 90 -1.36 -3.17 -22.81
N ARG A 91 -0.81 -2.18 -23.53
CA ARG A 91 -1.62 -1.16 -24.18
C ARG A 91 -2.28 -1.76 -25.43
N THR A 92 -3.60 -1.69 -25.49
CA THR A 92 -4.40 -2.16 -26.63
C THR A 92 -5.30 -1.04 -27.14
N SER A 93 -5.76 -1.10 -28.38
CA SER A 93 -6.75 -0.16 -28.94
C SER A 93 -8.03 -0.05 -28.10
N LEU A 94 -8.45 -1.16 -27.46
CA LEU A 94 -9.60 -1.20 -26.56
C LEU A 94 -9.52 -0.18 -25.42
N MET A 95 -8.33 0.24 -24.99
CA MET A 95 -8.20 1.22 -23.92
C MET A 95 -8.69 2.61 -24.33
N GLU A 96 -8.64 2.94 -25.61
CA GLU A 96 -9.11 4.23 -26.15
C GLU A 96 -10.66 4.31 -26.13
N GLU A 97 -11.35 3.20 -25.92
CA GLU A 97 -12.82 3.15 -25.78
C GLU A 97 -13.30 3.54 -24.36
N TYR A 98 -12.40 3.64 -23.38
CA TYR A 98 -12.75 3.92 -21.98
C TYR A 98 -12.21 5.27 -21.52
N THR A 99 -13.07 6.07 -20.89
CA THR A 99 -12.62 7.23 -20.12
C THR A 99 -12.07 6.76 -18.79
N ILE A 100 -10.74 6.81 -18.63
CA ILE A 100 -10.04 6.36 -17.42
C ILE A 100 -9.78 7.51 -16.45
N GLY A 101 -9.82 7.21 -15.15
CA GLY A 101 -9.53 8.18 -14.11
C GLY A 101 -8.08 8.70 -14.19
N LYS A 102 -7.88 9.95 -13.80
CA LYS A 102 -6.57 10.64 -13.88
C LYS A 102 -5.75 10.37 -12.62
N LYS A 103 -4.66 9.60 -12.75
CA LYS A 103 -3.68 9.42 -11.67
C LYS A 103 -2.69 10.58 -11.63
N GLU A 104 -2.46 11.15 -10.45
CA GLU A 104 -1.45 12.19 -10.22
C GLU A 104 -0.59 11.86 -9.00
N LEU A 105 0.73 12.03 -9.13
CA LEU A 105 1.67 11.88 -8.02
C LEU A 105 2.02 13.26 -7.46
N PHE A 106 2.06 13.35 -6.14
CA PHE A 106 2.44 14.57 -5.42
C PHE A 106 2.98 14.22 -4.04
N SER A 107 3.10 15.22 -3.17
CA SER A 107 3.48 15.01 -1.78
C SER A 107 2.57 15.77 -0.83
N VAL A 108 2.34 15.17 0.34
CA VAL A 108 1.56 15.74 1.43
C VAL A 108 2.51 16.20 2.53
N PRO A 109 2.57 17.50 2.84
CA PRO A 109 3.32 17.98 3.98
C PRO A 109 2.60 17.62 5.29
N THR A 110 3.38 17.29 6.30
CA THR A 110 2.95 17.11 7.71
C THR A 110 3.40 18.30 8.54
N GLU A 111 2.68 18.60 9.61
CA GLU A 111 3.03 19.70 10.52
C GLU A 111 4.42 19.54 11.16
N ASP A 112 4.90 18.30 11.33
CA ASP A 112 6.22 18.00 11.91
C ASP A 112 7.35 17.85 10.87
N GLY A 113 7.12 18.30 9.64
CA GLY A 113 8.18 18.54 8.66
C GLY A 113 8.51 17.38 7.72
N TRP A 114 7.68 16.33 7.67
CA TRP A 114 7.76 15.28 6.64
C TRP A 114 6.96 15.65 5.39
N THR A 115 7.48 15.26 4.23
CA THR A 115 6.84 15.43 2.93
C THR A 115 6.53 14.05 2.35
N LEU A 116 5.33 13.54 2.64
CA LEU A 116 4.91 12.17 2.38
C LEU A 116 4.58 11.98 0.89
N PRO A 117 5.17 10.99 0.19
CA PRO A 117 4.75 10.65 -1.17
C PRO A 117 3.29 10.23 -1.18
N ALA A 118 2.52 10.78 -2.13
CA ALA A 118 1.11 10.49 -2.28
C ALA A 118 0.71 10.40 -3.75
N TYR A 119 -0.45 9.79 -3.98
CA TYR A 119 -1.17 9.92 -5.24
C TYR A 119 -2.67 9.97 -4.98
N TRP A 120 -3.39 10.54 -5.94
CA TRP A 120 -4.80 10.25 -6.13
C TRP A 120 -5.09 9.75 -7.54
N ILE A 121 -6.24 9.12 -7.70
CA ILE A 121 -6.89 8.89 -8.98
C ILE A 121 -8.22 9.61 -8.90
N LEU A 122 -8.36 10.66 -9.71
CA LEU A 122 -9.58 11.44 -9.81
C LEU A 122 -10.56 10.75 -10.78
N PRO A 123 -11.88 10.91 -10.56
CA PRO A 123 -12.90 10.50 -11.52
C PRO A 123 -12.61 11.03 -12.94
N PRO A 124 -12.97 10.29 -14.00
CA PRO A 124 -12.72 10.73 -15.37
C PRO A 124 -13.43 12.05 -15.73
N ASP A 125 -14.58 12.32 -15.12
CA ASP A 125 -15.40 13.53 -15.28
C ASP A 125 -15.26 14.50 -14.09
N PHE A 126 -14.08 14.50 -13.45
CA PHE A 126 -13.83 15.29 -12.25
C PHE A 126 -14.14 16.78 -12.45
N ASP A 127 -14.96 17.29 -11.53
CA ASP A 127 -15.38 18.68 -11.39
C ASP A 127 -15.09 19.15 -9.96
N GLU A 128 -14.24 20.16 -9.82
CA GLU A 128 -13.80 20.72 -8.54
C GLU A 128 -14.92 21.34 -7.70
N ASN A 129 -16.08 21.62 -8.29
CA ASN A 129 -17.25 22.17 -7.60
C ASN A 129 -18.14 21.09 -6.97
N LYS A 130 -17.92 19.80 -7.30
CA LYS A 130 -18.64 18.67 -6.69
C LYS A 130 -17.88 18.13 -5.47
N LYS A 131 -18.60 17.44 -4.58
CA LYS A 131 -18.02 16.73 -3.43
C LYS A 131 -17.88 15.25 -3.75
N TYR A 132 -16.69 14.70 -3.55
CA TYR A 132 -16.41 13.29 -3.78
C TYR A 132 -16.01 12.60 -2.47
N PRO A 133 -16.49 11.36 -2.26
CA PRO A 133 -15.94 10.49 -1.25
C PRO A 133 -14.48 10.13 -1.58
N VAL A 134 -13.66 9.95 -0.54
CA VAL A 134 -12.24 9.59 -0.69
C VAL A 134 -11.97 8.23 -0.07
N LEU A 135 -11.42 7.30 -0.86
CA LEU A 135 -11.02 5.98 -0.39
C LEU A 135 -9.50 5.86 -0.33
N PHE A 136 -8.97 5.75 0.88
CA PHE A 136 -7.57 5.43 1.15
C PHE A 136 -7.32 3.94 0.85
N THR A 137 -6.43 3.66 -0.09
CA THR A 137 -5.96 2.30 -0.39
C THR A 137 -4.53 2.13 0.13
N ILE A 138 -4.36 1.43 1.25
CA ILE A 138 -3.09 1.43 2.00
C ILE A 138 -2.57 0.03 2.31
N TYR A 139 -1.27 -0.07 2.58
CA TYR A 139 -0.69 -1.24 3.26
C TYR A 139 -0.06 -0.81 4.58
N SER A 140 0.70 0.29 4.58
CA SER A 140 1.22 0.95 5.78
C SER A 140 2.18 0.11 6.64
N GLY A 141 2.62 -1.07 6.19
CA GLY A 141 3.68 -1.81 6.88
C GLY A 141 5.04 -1.10 6.83
N PRO A 142 5.93 -1.35 7.81
CA PRO A 142 7.33 -0.94 7.74
C PRO A 142 7.97 -1.29 6.39
N GLY A 143 8.61 -0.32 5.74
CA GLY A 143 9.33 -0.50 4.48
C GLY A 143 8.46 -0.82 3.27
N SER A 144 7.13 -0.76 3.41
CA SER A 144 6.18 -1.21 2.39
C SER A 144 5.49 -0.04 1.71
N SER A 145 6.14 0.52 0.70
CA SER A 145 5.62 1.63 -0.10
C SER A 145 4.57 1.16 -1.13
N ARG A 146 3.45 1.87 -1.25
CA ARG A 146 2.49 1.74 -2.37
C ARG A 146 2.60 2.84 -3.41
N VAL A 147 3.02 4.04 -3.00
CA VAL A 147 3.11 5.20 -3.87
C VAL A 147 4.32 5.03 -4.79
N SER A 148 3.99 4.81 -6.06
CA SER A 148 4.96 4.59 -7.13
C SER A 148 4.46 5.19 -8.44
N ASN A 149 5.42 5.57 -9.28
CA ASN A 149 5.18 5.94 -10.66
C ASN A 149 4.98 4.67 -11.49
N SER A 150 3.81 4.06 -11.30
CA SER A 150 3.34 2.83 -11.94
C SER A 150 1.89 3.02 -12.39
N PHE A 151 1.50 2.27 -13.42
CA PHE A 151 0.13 2.33 -13.93
C PHE A 151 -0.88 1.88 -12.85
N PRO A 152 -2.03 2.57 -12.69
CA PRO A 152 -3.03 2.20 -11.68
C PRO A 152 -3.64 0.82 -11.95
N SER A 153 -4.13 0.16 -10.90
CA SER A 153 -4.89 -1.08 -11.07
C SER A 153 -6.26 -0.79 -11.66
N LEU A 154 -6.80 -1.75 -12.43
CA LEU A 154 -8.14 -1.63 -13.01
C LEU A 154 -9.22 -1.45 -11.93
N SER A 155 -9.06 -2.07 -10.76
CA SER A 155 -10.00 -1.90 -9.64
C SER A 155 -10.07 -0.46 -9.13
N SER A 156 -8.93 0.26 -9.10
CA SER A 156 -8.88 1.65 -8.69
C SER A 156 -9.42 2.57 -9.77
N LEU A 157 -9.18 2.25 -11.05
CA LEU A 157 -9.79 2.98 -12.17
C LEU A 157 -11.32 2.82 -12.18
N TYR A 158 -11.82 1.61 -11.95
CA TYR A 158 -13.25 1.33 -11.86
C TYR A 158 -13.90 2.11 -10.71
N ALA A 159 -13.32 2.05 -9.50
CA ALA A 159 -13.85 2.82 -8.38
C ALA A 159 -13.81 4.35 -8.62
N ALA A 160 -12.81 4.85 -9.36
CA ALA A 160 -12.78 6.25 -9.78
C ALA A 160 -13.88 6.61 -10.78
N GLN A 161 -14.20 5.71 -11.73
CA GLN A 161 -15.35 5.87 -12.64
C GLN A 161 -16.68 5.93 -11.90
N GLU A 162 -16.77 5.29 -10.74
CA GLU A 162 -17.95 5.31 -9.87
C GLU A 162 -18.02 6.56 -8.97
N GLY A 163 -17.12 7.54 -9.18
CA GLY A 163 -17.11 8.82 -8.47
C GLY A 163 -16.37 8.80 -7.13
N ILE A 164 -15.50 7.80 -6.88
CA ILE A 164 -14.67 7.75 -5.67
C ILE A 164 -13.27 8.26 -5.98
N ILE A 165 -12.78 9.25 -5.24
CA ILE A 165 -11.36 9.61 -5.30
C ILE A 165 -10.56 8.50 -4.61
N ILE A 166 -9.73 7.80 -5.36
CA ILE A 166 -8.78 6.84 -4.78
C ILE A 166 -7.57 7.60 -4.32
N PHE A 167 -7.16 7.41 -3.08
CA PHE A 167 -6.03 8.10 -2.49
C PHE A 167 -5.07 7.11 -1.84
N SER A 168 -3.77 7.36 -1.97
CA SER A 168 -2.74 6.63 -1.24
C SER A 168 -1.68 7.61 -0.79
N VAL A 169 -1.22 7.44 0.43
CA VAL A 169 -0.10 8.18 1.00
C VAL A 169 0.79 7.16 1.72
N ASP A 170 2.09 7.24 1.45
CA ASP A 170 3.08 6.41 2.14
C ASP A 170 3.65 7.19 3.32
N HIS A 171 3.38 6.71 4.53
CA HIS A 171 3.85 7.31 5.77
C HIS A 171 5.38 7.27 5.91
N ARG A 172 5.92 7.99 6.89
CA ARG A 172 7.36 8.15 7.13
C ARG A 172 8.16 6.84 7.22
N GLY A 173 7.53 5.76 7.67
CA GLY A 173 8.13 4.42 7.77
C GLY A 173 7.92 3.51 6.57
N SER A 174 7.29 3.97 5.48
CA SER A 174 6.93 3.14 4.31
C SER A 174 8.11 2.87 3.34
N GLY A 175 9.33 3.28 3.69
CA GLY A 175 10.56 2.95 2.93
C GLY A 175 11.07 4.01 1.95
N HIS A 176 10.37 5.14 1.80
CA HIS A 176 10.84 6.25 0.95
C HIS A 176 11.99 7.06 1.58
N PHE A 177 12.03 7.12 2.92
CA PHE A 177 12.94 7.98 3.66
C PHE A 177 14.16 7.24 4.23
N GLY A 178 14.45 6.05 3.70
CA GLY A 178 15.55 5.19 4.14
C GLY A 178 15.51 4.88 5.64
N LYS A 179 16.70 4.71 6.24
CA LYS A 179 16.84 4.35 7.65
C LYS A 179 16.19 5.35 8.60
N LYS A 180 16.19 6.65 8.28
CA LYS A 180 15.61 7.70 9.13
C LYS A 180 14.13 7.44 9.39
N GLY A 181 13.37 7.15 8.33
CA GLY A 181 11.96 6.79 8.43
C GLY A 181 11.74 5.43 9.08
N MET A 182 12.49 4.41 8.65
CA MET A 182 12.36 3.05 9.15
C MET A 182 12.60 2.92 10.66
N SER A 183 13.56 3.69 11.20
CA SER A 183 13.92 3.61 12.63
C SER A 183 12.79 4.10 13.53
N LEU A 184 11.89 4.96 13.03
CA LEU A 184 10.74 5.43 13.81
C LEU A 184 9.70 4.35 14.05
N MET A 185 9.66 3.31 13.21
CA MET A 185 8.73 2.19 13.37
C MET A 185 9.13 1.28 14.54
N HIS A 186 10.41 1.27 14.92
CA HIS A 186 10.89 0.46 16.03
C HIS A 186 10.17 0.88 17.32
N ARG A 187 9.59 -0.11 18.00
CA ARG A 187 8.77 -0.04 19.20
C ARG A 187 7.46 0.74 19.07
N ASN A 188 7.07 1.16 17.87
CA ASN A 188 5.99 2.12 17.64
C ASN A 188 5.03 1.74 16.50
N LEU A 189 4.87 0.45 16.18
CA LEU A 189 3.91 0.00 15.17
C LEU A 189 2.49 0.48 15.51
N GLY A 190 1.82 1.14 14.57
CA GLY A 190 0.50 1.77 14.71
C GLY A 190 0.54 3.27 15.01
N LYS A 191 1.63 3.80 15.56
CA LYS A 191 1.71 5.20 16.00
C LYS A 191 1.96 6.17 14.86
N TRP A 192 3.08 6.00 14.17
CA TRP A 192 3.52 6.95 13.15
C TRP A 192 2.72 6.83 11.87
N GLU A 193 2.23 5.63 11.57
CA GLU A 193 1.30 5.39 10.47
C GLU A 193 0.01 6.16 10.68
N MET A 194 -0.59 6.07 11.87
CA MET A 194 -1.83 6.78 12.16
C MET A 194 -1.64 8.29 12.22
N HIS A 195 -0.53 8.75 12.80
CA HIS A 195 -0.18 10.17 12.77
C HIS A 195 -0.19 10.72 11.34
N ASP A 196 0.57 10.08 10.44
CA ASP A 196 0.74 10.54 9.06
C ASP A 196 -0.53 10.40 8.21
N LEU A 197 -1.32 9.35 8.46
CA LEU A 197 -2.62 9.18 7.81
C LEU A 197 -3.62 10.27 8.24
N ILE A 198 -3.63 10.65 9.52
CA ILE A 198 -4.47 11.75 10.02
C ILE A 198 -4.04 13.09 9.41
N GLU A 199 -2.74 13.37 9.32
CA GLU A 199 -2.21 14.55 8.64
C GLU A 199 -2.65 14.61 7.16
N ALA A 200 -2.66 13.47 6.49
CA ALA A 200 -3.17 13.38 5.12
C ALA A 200 -4.67 13.66 5.00
N VAL A 201 -5.49 13.18 5.95
CA VAL A 201 -6.92 13.54 6.00
C VAL A 201 -7.10 15.03 6.24
N LYS A 202 -6.35 15.63 7.18
CA LYS A 202 -6.39 17.09 7.42
C LYS A 202 -6.02 17.88 6.16
N TRP A 203 -5.02 17.41 5.40
CA TRP A 203 -4.64 18.01 4.12
C TRP A 203 -5.77 17.90 3.07
N LEU A 204 -6.41 16.72 2.95
CA LEU A 204 -7.55 16.50 2.05
C LEU A 204 -8.75 17.37 2.43
N HIS A 205 -9.02 17.57 3.71
CA HIS A 205 -10.11 18.43 4.19
C HIS A 205 -9.99 19.90 3.76
N LYS A 206 -8.81 20.34 3.30
CA LYS A 206 -8.59 21.67 2.73
C LYS A 206 -8.98 21.75 1.24
N LYS A 207 -9.25 20.62 0.58
CA LYS A 207 -9.66 20.58 -0.82
C LYS A 207 -11.17 20.82 -0.95
N PRO A 208 -11.61 21.74 -1.84
CA PRO A 208 -13.02 22.09 -1.94
C PRO A 208 -13.89 20.94 -2.44
N PHE A 209 -13.31 19.95 -3.13
CA PHE A 209 -14.04 18.83 -3.70
C PHE A 209 -14.10 17.58 -2.81
N VAL A 210 -13.51 17.60 -1.61
CA VAL A 210 -13.54 16.43 -0.71
C VAL A 210 -14.80 16.44 0.17
N ASP A 211 -15.54 15.33 0.16
CA ASP A 211 -16.61 15.06 1.13
C ASP A 211 -16.02 14.57 2.45
N LYS A 212 -15.97 15.47 3.44
CA LYS A 212 -15.42 15.20 4.77
C LYS A 212 -16.22 14.15 5.56
N LYS A 213 -17.45 13.83 5.16
CA LYS A 213 -18.28 12.80 5.81
C LYS A 213 -17.99 11.40 5.25
N LYS A 214 -17.27 11.31 4.13
CA LYS A 214 -16.99 10.07 3.41
C LYS A 214 -15.49 9.90 3.18
N ILE A 215 -14.77 9.60 4.26
CA ILE A 215 -13.35 9.27 4.25
C ILE A 215 -13.19 7.80 4.62
N GLY A 216 -13.01 6.96 3.59
CA GLY A 216 -12.89 5.52 3.71
C GLY A 216 -11.43 5.07 3.71
N ILE A 217 -11.15 3.91 4.30
CA ILE A 217 -9.82 3.31 4.30
C ILE A 217 -9.89 1.78 4.16
N THR A 218 -9.01 1.21 3.35
CA THR A 218 -8.94 -0.23 3.14
C THR A 218 -7.52 -0.76 3.05
N GLY A 219 -7.34 -1.95 3.60
CA GLY A 219 -6.12 -2.72 3.51
C GLY A 219 -6.32 -4.17 3.94
N GLY A 220 -5.30 -4.98 3.69
CA GLY A 220 -5.22 -6.35 4.21
C GLY A 220 -3.90 -6.61 4.90
N SER A 221 -3.82 -7.61 5.78
CA SER A 221 -2.64 -7.87 6.61
C SER A 221 -2.34 -6.65 7.48
N TYR A 222 -1.14 -6.09 7.41
CA TYR A 222 -0.81 -4.80 8.03
C TYR A 222 -1.76 -3.67 7.64
N GLY A 223 -2.22 -3.65 6.37
CA GLY A 223 -3.19 -2.64 5.94
C GLY A 223 -4.54 -2.82 6.65
N GLY A 224 -4.92 -4.06 6.95
CA GLY A 224 -6.11 -4.36 7.73
C GLY A 224 -5.97 -3.91 9.18
N TYR A 225 -4.78 -4.11 9.78
CA TYR A 225 -4.42 -3.55 11.10
C TYR A 225 -4.59 -2.02 11.13
N THR A 226 -4.00 -1.32 10.15
CA THR A 226 -4.11 0.14 10.04
C THR A 226 -5.54 0.60 9.79
N THR A 227 -6.33 -0.13 8.99
CA THR A 227 -7.77 0.15 8.83
C THR A 227 -8.52 0.02 10.16
N CYS A 228 -8.26 -1.01 10.96
CA CYS A 228 -8.87 -1.15 12.28
C CYS A 228 -8.46 0.00 13.23
N LEU A 229 -7.19 0.40 13.25
CA LEU A 229 -6.73 1.56 14.01
C LEU A 229 -7.37 2.87 13.54
N ALA A 230 -7.53 3.04 12.22
CA ALA A 230 -8.16 4.23 11.66
C ALA A 230 -9.62 4.40 12.12
N LEU A 231 -10.35 3.30 12.31
CA LEU A 231 -11.74 3.32 12.76
C LEU A 231 -11.88 3.31 14.29
N THR A 232 -10.79 3.12 15.04
CA THR A 232 -10.75 3.11 16.51
C THR A 232 -9.98 4.31 17.05
N TYR A 233 -8.65 4.30 16.95
CA TYR A 233 -7.79 5.41 17.34
C TYR A 233 -8.01 6.67 16.46
N GLY A 234 -8.13 6.50 15.15
CA GLY A 234 -8.31 7.58 14.17
C GLY A 234 -9.75 7.95 13.85
N ALA A 235 -10.72 7.49 14.67
CA ALA A 235 -12.14 7.43 14.31
C ALA A 235 -12.81 8.79 14.04
N ASP A 236 -12.18 9.90 14.42
CA ASP A 236 -12.62 11.26 14.10
C ASP A 236 -12.29 11.69 12.66
N TYR A 237 -11.42 10.95 11.97
CA TYR A 237 -10.91 11.27 10.64
C TYR A 237 -11.36 10.27 9.57
N PHE A 238 -11.71 9.05 9.96
CA PHE A 238 -12.13 7.98 9.05
C PHE A 238 -13.53 7.50 9.40
N THR A 239 -14.39 7.35 8.39
CA THR A 239 -15.79 7.01 8.58
C THR A 239 -16.13 5.58 8.15
N HIS A 240 -15.36 4.97 7.25
CA HIS A 240 -15.62 3.64 6.71
C HIS A 240 -14.33 2.83 6.59
N GLY A 241 -14.36 1.56 7.01
CA GLY A 241 -13.21 0.66 6.98
C GLY A 241 -13.54 -0.70 6.38
N TYR A 242 -12.75 -1.16 5.42
CA TYR A 242 -12.76 -2.56 4.97
C TYR A 242 -11.39 -3.19 5.26
N ALA A 243 -11.35 -4.07 6.26
CA ALA A 243 -10.14 -4.69 6.80
C ALA A 243 -10.13 -6.20 6.56
N ARG A 244 -9.03 -6.73 6.00
CA ARG A 244 -8.89 -8.15 5.68
C ARG A 244 -7.67 -8.79 6.34
N SER A 245 -7.83 -9.97 6.96
CA SER A 245 -6.72 -10.75 7.57
C SER A 245 -5.81 -9.88 8.44
N SER A 246 -6.44 -9.08 9.31
CA SER A 246 -5.76 -8.02 10.07
C SER A 246 -5.04 -8.58 11.28
N VAL A 247 -3.79 -8.15 11.51
CA VAL A 247 -3.20 -8.22 12.85
C VAL A 247 -3.96 -7.20 13.72
N THR A 248 -4.39 -7.59 14.91
CA THR A 248 -5.12 -6.69 15.82
C THR A 248 -4.45 -6.59 17.18
N ASP A 249 -3.56 -7.54 17.51
CA ASP A 249 -2.66 -7.50 18.66
C ASP A 249 -1.32 -8.13 18.29
N TRP A 250 -0.23 -7.37 18.49
CA TRP A 250 1.13 -7.83 18.16
C TRP A 250 1.61 -9.01 19.00
N LYS A 251 0.98 -9.30 20.14
CA LYS A 251 1.28 -10.51 20.94
C LYS A 251 0.87 -11.81 20.24
N LEU A 252 0.03 -11.73 19.20
CA LEU A 252 -0.50 -12.88 18.46
C LEU A 252 0.29 -13.20 17.18
N TYR A 253 1.37 -12.47 16.91
CA TYR A 253 2.14 -12.61 15.68
C TYR A 253 3.54 -13.17 15.95
N ASP A 254 4.23 -13.62 14.90
CA ASP A 254 5.49 -14.37 15.05
C ASP A 254 6.63 -13.52 15.67
N THR A 255 7.59 -14.20 16.28
CA THR A 255 8.74 -13.56 16.95
C THR A 255 9.66 -12.82 15.97
N VAL A 256 9.87 -13.36 14.76
CA VAL A 256 10.85 -12.84 13.80
C VAL A 256 10.44 -11.46 13.28
N TYR A 257 9.16 -11.27 12.99
CA TYR A 257 8.61 -9.99 12.59
C TYR A 257 8.42 -9.09 13.80
N THR A 258 7.74 -9.59 14.83
CA THR A 258 7.29 -8.75 15.94
C THR A 258 8.45 -8.24 16.76
N GLU A 259 9.38 -9.09 17.20
CA GLU A 259 10.52 -8.63 18.03
C GLU A 259 11.49 -7.74 17.25
N ARG A 260 11.60 -7.91 15.92
CA ARG A 260 12.38 -7.00 15.07
C ARG A 260 11.87 -5.55 15.12
N TYR A 261 10.55 -5.38 15.17
CA TYR A 261 9.93 -4.06 15.12
C TYR A 261 9.43 -3.57 16.48
N MET A 262 9.19 -4.43 17.46
CA MET A 262 8.54 -4.09 18.71
C MET A 262 9.32 -4.51 19.96
N ASP A 263 10.49 -5.16 19.82
CA ASP A 263 11.17 -5.88 20.91
C ASP A 263 10.25 -6.90 21.61
N ARG A 264 10.67 -7.47 22.73
CA ARG A 264 9.82 -8.38 23.51
C ARG A 264 8.71 -7.61 24.23
N PRO A 265 7.53 -8.21 24.48
CA PRO A 265 6.46 -7.57 25.25
C PRO A 265 6.89 -7.04 26.62
N SER A 266 7.82 -7.73 27.29
CA SER A 266 8.37 -7.31 28.58
C SER A 266 9.28 -6.08 28.50
N GLU A 267 9.86 -5.82 27.33
CA GLU A 267 10.82 -4.73 27.10
C GLU A 267 10.15 -3.50 26.50
N ASN A 268 8.97 -3.64 25.89
CA ASN A 268 8.25 -2.57 25.19
C ASN A 268 6.74 -2.56 25.50
N LYS A 269 6.40 -2.56 26.79
CA LYS A 269 5.00 -2.65 27.23
C LYS A 269 4.11 -1.55 26.63
N GLU A 270 4.57 -0.29 26.61
CA GLU A 270 3.76 0.80 26.05
C GLU A 270 3.55 0.66 24.54
N GLY A 271 4.54 0.17 23.80
CA GLY A 271 4.41 -0.04 22.36
C GLY A 271 3.39 -1.13 22.03
N TYR A 272 3.44 -2.27 22.72
CA TYR A 272 2.44 -3.34 22.54
C TYR A 272 1.03 -2.90 22.95
N GLU A 273 0.90 -2.13 24.03
CA GLU A 273 -0.39 -1.58 24.46
C GLU A 273 -0.93 -0.60 23.41
N PHE A 274 -0.16 0.41 23.01
CA PHE A 274 -0.61 1.38 22.02
C PHE A 274 -0.93 0.72 20.67
N GLY A 275 -0.11 -0.24 20.24
CA GLY A 275 -0.25 -0.96 18.98
C GLY A 275 -1.33 -2.06 18.99
N SER A 276 -2.00 -2.31 20.11
CA SER A 276 -3.16 -3.19 20.13
C SER A 276 -4.41 -2.40 19.74
N VAL A 277 -5.18 -2.92 18.78
CA VAL A 277 -6.47 -2.31 18.39
C VAL A 277 -7.44 -2.33 19.57
N MET A 278 -7.32 -3.31 20.48
CA MET A 278 -8.22 -3.47 21.62
C MET A 278 -8.18 -2.26 22.55
N THR A 279 -7.01 -1.66 22.71
CA THR A 279 -6.76 -0.47 23.54
C THR A 279 -7.56 0.75 23.09
N HIS A 280 -8.02 0.78 21.85
CA HIS A 280 -8.78 1.91 21.29
C HIS A 280 -10.21 1.53 20.86
N ALA A 281 -10.66 0.29 21.12
CA ALA A 281 -11.93 -0.23 20.62
C ALA A 281 -13.16 0.54 21.15
N ASP A 282 -13.07 1.13 22.35
CA ASP A 282 -14.09 1.99 22.95
C ASP A 282 -14.36 3.25 22.11
N LYS A 283 -13.31 3.78 21.46
CA LYS A 283 -13.35 4.94 20.56
C LYS A 283 -13.90 4.63 19.18
N PHE A 284 -14.23 3.37 18.88
CA PHE A 284 -14.74 2.97 17.57
C PHE A 284 -15.97 3.80 17.14
N LYS A 285 -15.88 4.37 15.93
CA LYS A 285 -16.93 5.09 15.20
C LYS A 285 -16.96 4.64 13.74
N GLY A 286 -18.08 4.86 13.05
CA GLY A 286 -18.22 4.60 11.62
C GLY A 286 -18.70 3.19 11.30
N ILE A 287 -18.41 2.74 10.07
CA ILE A 287 -18.81 1.43 9.55
C ILE A 287 -17.56 0.59 9.28
N LEU A 288 -17.47 -0.57 9.92
CA LEU A 288 -16.34 -1.50 9.79
C LEU A 288 -16.81 -2.84 9.24
N PHE A 289 -16.17 -3.27 8.15
CA PHE A 289 -16.27 -4.62 7.61
C PHE A 289 -14.94 -5.36 7.82
N LEU A 290 -15.03 -6.51 8.49
CA LEU A 290 -13.91 -7.41 8.73
C LEU A 290 -14.04 -8.65 7.83
N SER A 291 -12.93 -9.13 7.27
CA SER A 291 -12.90 -10.43 6.60
C SER A 291 -11.65 -11.22 6.96
N HIS A 292 -11.78 -12.54 7.08
CA HIS A 292 -10.64 -13.38 7.48
C HIS A 292 -10.78 -14.82 6.97
N GLY A 293 -9.67 -15.41 6.55
CA GLY A 293 -9.58 -16.84 6.25
C GLY A 293 -9.53 -17.66 7.53
N VAL A 294 -10.37 -18.69 7.65
CA VAL A 294 -10.45 -19.49 8.89
C VAL A 294 -9.17 -20.31 9.13
N MET A 295 -8.43 -20.64 8.07
CA MET A 295 -7.17 -21.40 8.12
C MET A 295 -5.94 -20.51 7.94
N ASP A 296 -6.04 -19.20 8.20
CA ASP A 296 -4.90 -18.29 8.12
C ASP A 296 -3.83 -18.69 9.15
N ASP A 297 -2.71 -19.20 8.63
CA ASP A 297 -1.54 -19.66 9.36
C ASP A 297 -0.45 -18.59 9.47
N ASN A 298 -0.67 -17.43 8.87
CA ASN A 298 0.21 -16.26 8.98
C ASN A 298 -0.36 -15.28 10.02
N VAL A 299 -1.53 -14.71 9.75
CA VAL A 299 -2.27 -13.92 10.73
C VAL A 299 -3.36 -14.80 11.30
N HIS A 300 -3.13 -15.39 12.47
CA HIS A 300 -4.09 -16.34 13.02
C HIS A 300 -5.46 -15.67 13.27
N MET A 301 -6.54 -16.40 12.96
CA MET A 301 -7.94 -15.95 13.08
C MET A 301 -8.32 -15.41 14.48
N GLN A 302 -7.56 -15.81 15.52
CA GLN A 302 -7.65 -15.23 16.87
C GLN A 302 -7.61 -13.70 16.88
N ASN A 303 -6.87 -13.06 15.97
CA ASN A 303 -6.84 -11.60 15.84
C ASN A 303 -8.24 -11.03 15.58
N SER A 304 -8.98 -11.60 14.62
CA SER A 304 -10.34 -11.15 14.35
C SER A 304 -11.32 -11.52 15.46
N VAL A 305 -11.19 -12.73 16.02
CA VAL A 305 -12.09 -13.19 17.09
C VAL A 305 -12.01 -12.29 18.33
N GLN A 306 -10.81 -11.90 18.77
CA GLN A 306 -10.65 -11.02 19.94
C GLN A 306 -11.20 -9.61 19.69
N LEU A 307 -11.02 -9.05 18.48
CA LEU A 307 -11.61 -7.76 18.14
C LEU A 307 -13.14 -7.82 18.14
N ILE A 308 -13.69 -8.88 17.54
CA ILE A 308 -15.13 -9.12 17.47
C ILE A 308 -15.72 -9.20 18.87
N ASP A 309 -15.14 -10.03 19.74
CA ASP A 309 -15.54 -10.19 21.14
C ASP A 309 -15.55 -8.84 21.87
N LYS A 310 -14.44 -8.08 21.78
CA LYS A 310 -14.33 -6.76 22.39
C LYS A 310 -15.37 -5.76 21.88
N LEU A 311 -15.65 -5.76 20.58
CA LEU A 311 -16.65 -4.88 19.98
C LEU A 311 -18.08 -5.26 20.42
N ILE A 312 -18.37 -6.55 20.56
CA ILE A 312 -19.65 -7.06 21.07
C ILE A 312 -19.86 -6.59 22.52
N ASP A 313 -18.87 -6.78 23.39
CA ASP A 313 -18.92 -6.33 24.80
C ASP A 313 -19.17 -4.83 24.93
N LEU A 314 -18.62 -4.04 24.00
CA LEU A 314 -18.80 -2.59 23.93
C LEU A 314 -20.10 -2.15 23.23
N GLY A 315 -20.94 -3.10 22.79
CA GLY A 315 -22.20 -2.81 22.08
C GLY A 315 -22.00 -2.15 20.71
N LYS A 316 -20.84 -2.33 20.07
CA LYS A 316 -20.50 -1.72 18.78
C LYS A 316 -21.02 -2.57 17.62
N LYS A 317 -21.51 -1.90 16.56
CA LYS A 317 -21.95 -2.56 15.33
C LYS A 317 -20.81 -2.70 14.32
N PHE A 318 -20.66 -3.86 13.72
CA PHE A 318 -19.70 -4.15 12.67
C PHE A 318 -20.24 -5.26 11.77
N GLU A 319 -19.64 -5.44 10.60
CA GLU A 319 -19.88 -6.58 9.71
C GLU A 319 -18.67 -7.50 9.70
N PHE A 320 -18.89 -8.81 9.62
CA PHE A 320 -17.81 -9.80 9.56
C PHE A 320 -18.14 -10.91 8.56
N MET A 321 -17.17 -11.27 7.72
CA MET A 321 -17.25 -12.42 6.83
C MET A 321 -16.04 -13.33 7.01
N LEU A 322 -16.29 -14.53 7.54
CA LEU A 322 -15.30 -15.61 7.52
C LEU A 322 -15.25 -16.29 6.15
N TYR A 323 -14.06 -16.74 5.77
CA TYR A 323 -13.84 -17.51 4.55
C TYR A 323 -13.29 -18.89 4.93
N PRO A 324 -14.14 -19.93 4.98
CA PRO A 324 -13.73 -21.27 5.36
C PRO A 324 -12.65 -21.80 4.42
N ASP A 325 -11.71 -22.60 4.92
CA ASP A 325 -10.67 -23.24 4.08
C ASP A 325 -9.83 -22.23 3.28
N GLN A 326 -9.76 -20.97 3.73
CA GLN A 326 -8.85 -19.96 3.17
C GLN A 326 -7.82 -19.57 4.21
N ARG A 327 -6.61 -19.26 3.72
CA ARG A 327 -5.48 -18.80 4.53
C ARG A 327 -5.36 -17.27 4.47
N HIS A 328 -4.14 -16.75 4.51
CA HIS A 328 -3.84 -15.32 4.41
C HIS A 328 -4.29 -14.63 3.11
N SER A 329 -4.53 -15.40 2.06
CA SER A 329 -5.10 -14.91 0.81
C SER A 329 -6.24 -15.82 0.36
N PHE A 330 -7.23 -15.22 -0.28
CA PHE A 330 -8.38 -15.95 -0.78
C PHE A 330 -8.14 -16.36 -2.23
N ARG A 331 -8.57 -17.57 -2.58
CA ARG A 331 -8.41 -18.23 -3.87
C ARG A 331 -9.77 -18.64 -4.45
N ASP A 332 -9.75 -18.95 -5.74
CA ASP A 332 -10.87 -19.53 -6.48
C ASP A 332 -12.19 -18.77 -6.28
N LYS A 333 -13.31 -19.49 -6.11
CA LYS A 333 -14.65 -18.93 -5.95
C LYS A 333 -14.76 -18.01 -4.73
N LYS A 334 -14.02 -18.29 -3.65
CA LYS A 334 -14.03 -17.49 -2.42
C LYS A 334 -13.34 -16.14 -2.63
N ARG A 335 -12.30 -16.06 -3.47
CA ARG A 335 -11.72 -14.78 -3.93
C ARG A 335 -12.74 -13.95 -4.70
N THR A 336 -13.45 -14.56 -5.64
CA THR A 336 -14.48 -13.87 -6.43
C THR A 336 -15.62 -13.37 -5.54
N HIS A 337 -16.08 -14.18 -4.59
CA HIS A 337 -17.07 -13.79 -3.60
C HIS A 337 -16.59 -12.61 -2.74
N SER A 338 -15.36 -12.66 -2.24
CA SER A 338 -14.77 -11.57 -1.45
C SER A 338 -14.64 -10.27 -2.24
N ASN A 339 -14.27 -10.34 -3.51
CA ASN A 339 -14.18 -9.15 -4.36
C ASN A 339 -15.56 -8.52 -4.59
N ARG A 340 -16.63 -9.33 -4.72
CA ARG A 340 -18.01 -8.80 -4.82
C ARG A 340 -18.42 -8.11 -3.53
N HIS A 341 -18.26 -8.76 -2.38
CA HIS A 341 -18.54 -8.14 -1.08
C HIS A 341 -17.75 -6.87 -0.82
N TYR A 342 -16.50 -6.80 -1.30
CA TYR A 342 -15.71 -5.57 -1.23
C TYR A 342 -16.39 -4.43 -2.02
N VAL A 343 -16.83 -4.69 -3.25
CA VAL A 343 -17.55 -3.70 -4.06
C VAL A 343 -18.89 -3.33 -3.41
N ASP A 344 -19.68 -4.32 -3.00
CA ASP A 344 -20.98 -4.14 -2.36
C ASP A 344 -20.88 -3.27 -1.10
N PHE A 345 -19.84 -3.47 -0.29
CA PHE A 345 -19.59 -2.66 0.91
C PHE A 345 -19.42 -1.19 0.56
N TRP A 346 -18.56 -0.86 -0.42
CA TRP A 346 -18.34 0.53 -0.81
C TRP A 346 -19.57 1.13 -1.50
N PHE A 347 -20.28 0.38 -2.33
CA PHE A 347 -21.47 0.90 -3.01
C PHE A 347 -22.60 1.19 -2.02
N LYS A 348 -22.95 0.20 -1.20
CA LYS A 348 -24.03 0.30 -0.22
C LYS A 348 -23.72 1.32 0.87
N ASN A 349 -22.56 1.22 1.51
CA ASN A 349 -22.27 2.00 2.72
C ASN A 349 -21.58 3.34 2.41
N PHE A 350 -20.85 3.44 1.30
CA PHE A 350 -20.07 4.65 0.98
C PHE A 350 -20.73 5.50 -0.10
N LEU A 351 -21.33 4.90 -1.12
CA LEU A 351 -22.05 5.62 -2.18
C LEU A 351 -23.56 5.73 -1.92
N ASN A 352 -24.13 4.93 -1.02
CA ASN A 352 -25.56 4.86 -0.72
C ASN A 352 -26.42 4.42 -1.92
N ARG A 353 -25.93 3.48 -2.75
CA ARG A 353 -26.68 2.93 -3.89
C ARG A 353 -26.43 1.45 -4.10
#